data_AF-A0A938MHZ7-F1
#
_entry.id   AF-A0A938MHZ7-F1
#
_cell.length_a   1.000
_cell.length_b   1.000
_cell.length_c   1.000
_cell.angle_alpha   90.00
_cell.angle_beta   90.00
_cell.angle_gamma   90.00
#
_symmetry.space_group_name_H-M   'P 1'
#
loop_
_entity.id
_entity.type
_entity.pdbx_description
1 polymer ?
#
loop_
_entity_poly.entity_id
_entity_poly.type
_entity_poly.pdbx_seq_one_letter_code
_entity_poly.pdbx_strand_id
1 'polypeptide(L)'
;MTRIAIPVATMMALAALTGRADAEPSLFFSTADLPRLRERVQQPPHSRTWDTVLKQAEAMCTPGAPGYADPEKIDEGRDVRIQVLAHTFGRRLTVWCETLGFAYQITGDKRFGAHGARVLVTAARKLPIADERVAKSFAGARGDLMRGFAVGLDWLGDALTAEE
;
A
#
# COMPACT_ATOMS: atom_id res chain seq x y z
N MET A 1 -40.35 -24.58 39.28
CA MET A 1 -39.00 -24.33 38.70
C MET A 1 -39.14 -24.27 37.19
N THR A 2 -39.21 -23.06 36.63
CA THR A 2 -39.53 -22.82 35.22
C THR A 2 -38.24 -22.78 34.41
N ARG A 3 -38.01 -23.77 33.54
CA ARG A 3 -36.87 -23.79 32.63
C ARG A 3 -37.16 -22.86 31.45
N ILE A 4 -36.44 -21.74 31.37
CA ILE A 4 -36.44 -20.87 30.19
C ILE A 4 -35.55 -21.54 29.14
N ALA A 5 -36.16 -21.97 28.04
CA ALA A 5 -35.46 -22.40 26.84
C ALA A 5 -34.88 -21.17 26.14
N ILE A 6 -33.56 -21.12 25.98
CA ILE A 6 -32.91 -20.14 25.12
C ILE A 6 -32.90 -20.73 23.71
N PRO A 7 -33.57 -20.12 22.72
CA PRO A 7 -33.58 -20.63 21.36
C PRO A 7 -32.17 -20.48 20.76
N VAL A 8 -31.62 -21.60 20.29
CA VAL A 8 -30.32 -21.71 19.59
C VAL A 8 -30.26 -20.84 18.31
N ALA A 9 -31.40 -20.33 17.85
CA ALA A 9 -31.52 -19.49 16.66
C ALA A 9 -30.79 -18.13 16.77
N THR A 10 -30.54 -17.61 17.97
CA THR A 10 -29.90 -16.29 18.12
C THR A 10 -28.38 -16.31 17.86
N MET A 11 -27.74 -17.49 17.86
CA MET A 11 -26.28 -17.59 17.73
C MET A 11 -25.78 -17.64 16.27
N MET A 12 -26.67 -17.82 15.28
CA MET A 12 -26.30 -17.79 13.85
C MET A 12 -26.38 -16.40 13.20
N ALA A 13 -26.98 -15.40 13.85
CA ALA A 13 -27.09 -14.05 13.28
C ALA A 13 -25.83 -13.19 13.47
N LEU A 14 -24.86 -13.61 14.30
CA LEU A 14 -23.65 -12.83 14.57
C LEU A 14 -22.47 -13.14 13.63
N ALA A 15 -22.58 -14.18 12.78
CA ALA A 15 -21.52 -14.55 11.83
C ALA A 15 -21.58 -13.74 10.53
N ALA A 16 -22.66 -13.01 10.26
CA ALA A 16 -22.84 -12.20 9.05
C ALA A 16 -22.35 -10.74 9.18
N LEU A 17 -21.82 -10.36 10.36
CA LEU A 17 -21.30 -9.02 10.63
C LEU A 17 -19.77 -8.93 10.56
N THR A 18 -19.08 -10.00 10.17
CA THR A 18 -17.71 -9.88 9.64
C THR A 18 -17.78 -9.36 8.21
N GLY A 19 -18.38 -8.20 8.02
CA GLY A 19 -18.11 -7.38 6.84
C GLY A 19 -16.62 -7.15 6.85
N ARG A 20 -15.90 -7.77 5.92
CA ARG A 20 -14.56 -7.33 5.55
C ARG A 20 -14.76 -5.84 5.30
N ALA A 21 -14.16 -4.98 6.13
CA ALA A 21 -14.10 -3.57 5.79
C ALA A 21 -13.47 -3.57 4.41
N ASP A 22 -14.25 -3.23 3.38
CA ASP A 22 -13.73 -3.19 2.03
C ASP A 22 -12.51 -2.27 2.09
N ALA A 23 -11.38 -2.79 1.63
CA ALA A 23 -10.12 -2.07 1.73
C ALA A 23 -10.21 -0.85 0.83
N GLU A 24 -10.58 0.28 1.43
CA GLU A 24 -10.85 1.54 0.76
C GLU A 24 -9.86 2.60 1.24
N PRO A 25 -9.38 3.47 0.33
CA PRO A 25 -8.52 4.57 0.70
C PRO A 25 -9.23 5.48 1.72
N SER A 26 -8.49 5.92 2.73
CA SER A 26 -9.01 6.73 3.83
C SER A 26 -7.98 7.70 4.42
N LEU A 27 -6.68 7.47 4.21
CA LEU A 27 -5.63 8.29 4.81
C LEU A 27 -5.57 9.71 4.22
N PHE A 28 -5.81 9.85 2.91
CA PHE A 28 -5.68 11.13 2.20
C PHE A 28 -6.92 11.50 1.39
N PHE A 29 -7.68 10.51 0.96
CA PHE A 29 -8.92 10.65 0.23
C PHE A 29 -9.75 9.38 0.45
N SER A 30 -11.05 9.49 0.19
CA SER A 30 -11.99 8.36 0.21
C SER A 30 -12.37 7.91 -1.18
N THR A 31 -13.04 6.76 -1.31
CA THR A 31 -13.68 6.32 -2.56
C THR A 31 -14.67 7.36 -3.11
N ALA A 32 -15.35 8.11 -2.23
CA ALA A 32 -16.25 9.19 -2.59
C ALA A 32 -15.54 10.39 -3.28
N ASP A 33 -14.23 10.56 -3.05
CA ASP A 33 -13.44 11.63 -3.67
C ASP A 33 -12.94 11.25 -5.08
N LEU A 34 -12.92 9.97 -5.43
CA LEU A 34 -12.34 9.48 -6.70
C LEU A 34 -12.94 10.13 -7.96
N PRO A 35 -14.26 10.35 -8.10
CA PRO A 35 -14.81 11.03 -9.26
C PRO A 35 -14.22 12.44 -9.45
N ARG A 36 -14.11 13.20 -8.36
CA ARG A 36 -13.52 14.55 -8.37
C ARG A 36 -12.02 14.52 -8.66
N LEU A 37 -11.30 13.56 -8.09
CA LEU A 37 -9.86 13.42 -8.34
C LEU A 37 -9.57 13.06 -9.80
N ARG A 38 -10.35 12.14 -10.37
CA ARG A 38 -10.27 11.77 -11.80
C ARG A 38 -10.48 12.96 -12.72
N GLU A 39 -11.46 13.81 -12.43
CA GLU A 39 -11.64 15.06 -13.18
C GLU A 39 -10.45 15.99 -13.00
N ARG A 40 -10.01 16.21 -11.75
CA ARG A 40 -8.94 17.16 -11.43
C ARG A 40 -7.62 16.82 -12.10
N VAL A 41 -7.26 15.53 -12.19
CA VAL A 41 -6.01 15.12 -12.86
C VAL A 41 -6.02 15.40 -14.36
N GLN A 42 -7.18 15.63 -14.99
CA GLN A 42 -7.27 16.01 -16.41
C GLN A 42 -7.18 17.52 -16.63
N GLN A 43 -7.23 18.34 -15.58
CA GLN A 43 -7.26 19.80 -15.66
C GLN A 43 -5.88 20.43 -15.44
N PRO A 44 -5.52 21.51 -16.14
CA PRO A 44 -4.33 22.30 -15.81
C PRO A 44 -4.40 22.89 -14.39
N PRO A 45 -3.27 23.01 -13.66
CA PRO A 45 -1.92 22.56 -14.02
C PRO A 45 -1.68 21.06 -13.75
N HIS A 46 -2.65 20.34 -13.18
CA HIS A 46 -2.49 18.98 -12.67
C HIS A 46 -2.25 17.95 -13.78
N SER A 47 -2.78 18.15 -14.99
CA SER A 47 -2.61 17.22 -16.12
C SER A 47 -1.15 16.88 -16.42
N ARG A 48 -0.25 17.87 -16.41
CA ARG A 48 1.18 17.62 -16.63
C ARG A 48 1.82 16.79 -15.52
N THR A 49 1.44 17.06 -14.27
CA THR A 49 1.90 16.27 -13.12
C THR A 49 1.34 14.86 -13.19
N TRP A 50 0.08 14.71 -13.57
CA TRP A 50 -0.56 13.42 -13.76
C TRP A 50 0.11 12.58 -14.84
N ASP A 51 0.43 13.15 -16.00
CA ASP A 51 1.19 12.47 -17.06
C ASP A 51 2.53 11.94 -16.55
N THR A 52 3.19 12.69 -15.68
CA THR A 52 4.45 12.29 -15.06
C THR A 52 4.26 11.11 -14.11
N VAL A 53 3.23 11.17 -13.25
CA VAL A 53 2.89 10.08 -12.32
C VAL A 53 2.53 8.81 -13.08
N LEU A 54 1.69 8.91 -14.11
CA LEU A 54 1.25 7.76 -14.89
C LEU A 54 2.42 7.10 -15.63
N LYS A 55 3.29 7.91 -16.27
CA LYS A 55 4.51 7.39 -16.92
C LYS A 55 5.46 6.72 -15.92
N GLN A 56 5.57 7.25 -14.70
CA GLN A 56 6.37 6.62 -13.65
C GLN A 56 5.75 5.30 -13.19
N ALA A 57 4.43 5.23 -13.00
CA ALA A 57 3.74 3.99 -12.66
C ALA A 57 3.91 2.92 -13.74
N GLU A 58 3.80 3.29 -15.02
CA GLU A 58 4.06 2.40 -16.15
C GLU A 58 5.50 1.84 -16.14
N ALA A 59 6.49 2.70 -15.93
CA ALA A 59 7.89 2.29 -15.83
C ALA A 59 8.12 1.37 -14.63
N MET A 60 7.54 1.70 -13.47
CA MET A 60 7.62 0.88 -12.26
C MET A 60 7.02 -0.51 -12.45
N CYS A 61 5.97 -0.66 -13.25
CA CYS A 61 5.32 -1.94 -13.54
C CYS A 61 5.94 -2.77 -14.67
N THR A 62 6.92 -2.23 -15.40
CA THR A 62 7.46 -2.87 -16.60
C THR A 62 8.84 -3.49 -16.32
N PRO A 63 8.97 -4.83 -16.26
CA PRO A 63 10.27 -5.47 -16.05
C PRO A 63 11.30 -5.01 -17.09
N GLY A 64 12.48 -4.63 -16.61
CA GLY A 64 13.58 -4.13 -17.45
C GLY A 64 13.47 -2.66 -17.86
N ALA A 65 12.36 -1.97 -17.57
CA ALA A 65 12.28 -0.52 -17.79
C ALA A 65 13.18 0.24 -16.80
N PRO A 66 13.74 1.39 -17.21
CA PRO A 66 14.39 2.32 -16.27
C PRO A 66 13.38 2.76 -15.20
N GLY A 67 13.61 2.37 -13.95
CA GLY A 67 12.70 2.67 -12.83
C GLY A 67 11.73 1.55 -12.46
N TYR A 68 11.87 0.34 -13.03
CA TYR A 68 11.14 -0.84 -12.59
C TYR A 68 11.23 -1.01 -11.06
N ALA A 69 10.07 -1.13 -10.41
CA ALA A 69 9.96 -1.29 -8.96
C ALA A 69 10.16 -2.77 -8.61
N ASP A 70 11.39 -3.25 -8.75
CA ASP A 70 11.74 -4.64 -8.48
C ASP A 70 11.52 -4.98 -6.99
N PRO A 71 10.49 -5.77 -6.63
CA PRO A 71 10.18 -6.06 -5.22
C PRO A 71 11.35 -6.73 -4.51
N GLU A 72 12.13 -7.54 -5.23
CA GLU A 72 13.27 -8.26 -4.68
C GLU A 72 14.43 -7.33 -4.31
N LYS A 73 14.41 -6.07 -4.77
CA LYS A 73 15.45 -5.07 -4.49
C LYS A 73 15.02 -4.02 -3.48
N ILE A 74 13.88 -4.20 -2.82
CA ILE A 74 13.33 -3.23 -1.88
C ILE A 74 14.30 -2.92 -0.73
N ASP A 75 15.10 -3.91 -0.31
CA ASP A 75 16.05 -3.84 0.80
C ASP A 75 17.52 -3.66 0.34
N GLU A 76 17.75 -3.31 -0.93
CA GLU A 76 19.07 -2.95 -1.43
C GLU A 76 19.39 -1.49 -1.04
N GLY A 77 20.54 -1.25 -0.40
CA GLY A 77 20.95 0.10 0.01
C GLY A 77 22.45 0.29 -0.16
N ARG A 78 22.86 1.53 -0.46
CA ARG A 78 24.28 1.92 -0.59
C ARG A 78 24.86 2.51 0.69
N ASP A 79 24.03 2.72 1.72
CA ASP A 79 24.48 3.27 3.00
C ASP A 79 25.06 2.19 3.91
N VAL A 80 26.31 2.37 4.32
CA VAL A 80 27.01 1.42 5.21
C VAL A 80 26.60 1.55 6.68
N ARG A 81 25.93 2.64 7.06
CA ARG A 81 25.49 2.87 8.44
C ARG A 81 24.12 2.25 8.65
N ILE A 82 24.08 1.20 9.45
CA ILE A 82 22.85 0.47 9.78
C ILE A 82 21.75 1.38 10.36
N GLN A 83 22.12 2.48 11.03
CA GLN A 83 21.17 3.41 11.66
C GLN A 83 20.32 4.21 10.66
N VAL A 84 20.80 4.38 9.42
CA VAL A 84 20.11 5.19 8.39
C VAL A 84 19.57 4.34 7.25
N LEU A 85 19.90 3.05 7.22
CA LEU A 85 19.58 2.16 6.10
C LEU A 85 18.07 2.03 5.86
N ALA A 86 17.26 2.03 6.92
CA ALA A 86 15.80 2.02 6.79
C ALA A 86 15.23 3.30 6.15
N HIS A 87 15.95 4.44 6.12
CA HIS A 87 15.50 5.60 5.33
C HIS A 87 15.50 5.26 3.83
N THR A 88 16.54 4.59 3.34
CA THR A 88 16.63 4.19 1.94
C THR A 88 15.46 3.29 1.56
N PHE A 89 15.19 2.30 2.40
CA PHE A 89 14.12 1.33 2.16
C PHE A 89 12.74 1.98 2.27
N GLY A 90 12.50 2.73 3.35
CA GLY A 90 11.21 3.38 3.61
C GLY A 90 10.85 4.43 2.57
N ARG A 91 11.79 5.26 2.13
CA ARG A 91 11.53 6.25 1.08
C ARG A 91 11.27 5.60 -0.27
N ARG A 92 12.01 4.53 -0.61
CA ARG A 92 11.75 3.74 -1.82
C ARG A 92 10.37 3.12 -1.78
N LEU A 93 10.02 2.44 -0.67
CA LEU A 93 8.70 1.86 -0.47
C LEU A 93 7.60 2.90 -0.58
N THR A 94 7.78 4.06 0.05
CA THR A 94 6.83 5.17 0.00
C THR A 94 6.62 5.64 -1.44
N VAL A 95 7.69 5.90 -2.20
CA VAL A 95 7.59 6.32 -3.60
C VAL A 95 6.86 5.27 -4.45
N TRP A 96 7.21 3.99 -4.30
CA TRP A 96 6.59 2.91 -5.08
C TRP A 96 5.10 2.75 -4.74
N CYS A 97 4.74 2.71 -3.46
CA CYS A 97 3.35 2.60 -3.01
C CYS A 97 2.51 3.83 -3.40
N GLU A 98 3.03 5.05 -3.22
CA GLU A 98 2.31 6.27 -3.58
C GLU A 98 2.09 6.34 -5.11
N THR A 99 3.12 6.10 -5.92
CA THR A 99 2.99 6.16 -7.38
C THR A 99 2.05 5.07 -7.93
N LEU A 100 2.27 3.81 -7.55
CA LEU A 100 1.47 2.68 -8.04
C LEU A 100 0.05 2.71 -7.47
N GLY A 101 -0.10 2.96 -6.18
CA GLY A 101 -1.39 3.04 -5.50
C GLY A 101 -2.24 4.19 -6.03
N PHE A 102 -1.68 5.39 -6.17
CA PHE A 102 -2.45 6.51 -6.71
C PHE A 102 -2.86 6.27 -8.17
N ALA A 103 -1.93 5.79 -9.00
CA ALA A 103 -2.23 5.45 -10.38
C ALA A 103 -3.35 4.41 -10.48
N TYR A 104 -3.30 3.38 -9.65
CA TYR A 104 -4.33 2.36 -9.54
C TYR A 104 -5.70 2.94 -9.14
N GLN A 105 -5.77 3.73 -8.07
CA GLN A 105 -7.02 4.29 -7.57
C GLN A 105 -7.70 5.24 -8.60
N ILE A 106 -6.89 6.04 -9.31
CA ILE A 106 -7.40 6.96 -10.33
C ILE A 106 -7.83 6.23 -11.60
N THR A 107 -7.03 5.30 -12.12
CA THR A 107 -7.27 4.66 -13.42
C THR A 107 -8.12 3.39 -13.35
N GLY A 108 -8.09 2.69 -12.22
CA GLY A 108 -8.61 1.34 -12.08
C GLY A 108 -7.76 0.24 -12.75
N ASP A 109 -6.58 0.57 -13.30
CA ASP A 109 -5.73 -0.42 -13.98
C ASP A 109 -5.12 -1.41 -12.98
N LYS A 110 -5.63 -2.64 -13.03
CA LYS A 110 -5.26 -3.73 -12.11
C LYS A 110 -3.79 -4.12 -12.18
N ARG A 111 -3.05 -3.75 -13.24
CA ARG A 111 -1.59 -3.98 -13.31
C ARG A 111 -0.83 -3.20 -12.25
N PHE A 112 -1.22 -1.93 -12.01
CA PHE A 112 -0.63 -1.09 -10.97
C PHE A 112 -0.94 -1.65 -9.58
N GLY A 113 -2.22 -1.99 -9.32
CA GLY A 113 -2.65 -2.58 -8.05
C GLY A 113 -1.92 -3.88 -7.75
N ALA A 114 -1.91 -4.82 -8.70
CA ALA A 114 -1.27 -6.13 -8.51
C ALA A 114 0.25 -6.02 -8.32
N HIS A 115 0.94 -5.10 -9.03
CA HIS A 115 2.37 -4.92 -8.84
C HIS A 115 2.70 -4.22 -7.51
N GLY A 116 1.94 -3.18 -7.14
CA GLY A 116 2.07 -2.50 -5.86
C GLY A 116 1.84 -3.45 -4.68
N ALA A 117 0.81 -4.31 -4.74
CA ALA A 117 0.57 -5.35 -3.75
C ALA A 117 1.78 -6.29 -3.60
N ARG A 118 2.38 -6.75 -4.71
CA ARG A 118 3.61 -7.57 -4.66
C ARG A 118 4.78 -6.83 -4.02
N VAL A 119 4.96 -5.54 -4.31
CA VAL A 119 5.98 -4.69 -3.66
C VAL A 119 5.75 -4.65 -2.15
N LEU A 120 4.52 -4.39 -1.72
CA LEU A 120 4.14 -4.26 -0.31
C LEU A 120 4.37 -5.56 0.47
N VAL A 121 3.88 -6.68 -0.05
CA VAL A 121 4.01 -8.01 0.56
C VAL A 121 5.49 -8.43 0.64
N THR A 122 6.26 -8.18 -0.42
CA THR A 122 7.70 -8.48 -0.42
C THR A 122 8.44 -7.62 0.59
N ALA A 123 8.11 -6.33 0.69
CA ALA A 123 8.68 -5.44 1.70
C ALA A 123 8.39 -5.94 3.12
N ALA A 124 7.15 -6.35 3.41
CA ALA A 124 6.77 -6.88 4.73
C ALA A 124 7.57 -8.14 5.11
N ARG A 125 7.87 -9.01 4.13
CA ARG A 125 8.67 -10.23 4.33
C ARG A 125 10.16 -9.92 4.52
N LYS A 126 10.72 -9.00 3.73
CA LYS A 126 12.17 -8.71 3.72
C LYS A 126 12.60 -7.71 4.78
N LEU A 127 11.69 -6.89 5.28
CA LEU A 127 11.97 -5.82 6.23
C LEU A 127 11.08 -5.92 7.49
N PRO A 128 11.01 -7.09 8.16
CA PRO A 128 10.26 -7.19 9.41
C PRO A 128 10.89 -6.28 10.48
N ILE A 129 10.10 -5.86 11.46
CA ILE A 129 10.59 -4.97 12.55
C ILE A 129 11.76 -5.57 13.34
N ALA A 130 11.88 -6.90 13.35
CA ALA A 130 12.95 -7.64 14.00
C ALA A 130 14.25 -7.72 13.16
N ASP A 131 14.21 -7.36 11.87
CA ASP A 131 15.42 -7.28 11.04
C ASP A 131 16.37 -6.23 11.64
N GLU A 132 17.64 -6.57 11.84
CA GLU A 132 18.59 -5.66 12.49
C GLU A 132 18.73 -4.32 11.75
N ARG A 133 18.61 -4.33 10.41
CA ARG A 133 18.67 -3.13 9.56
C ARG A 133 17.52 -2.18 9.86
N VAL A 134 16.39 -2.70 10.34
CA VAL A 134 15.21 -1.93 10.75
C VAL A 134 15.27 -1.63 12.26
N ALA A 135 15.54 -2.63 13.10
CA ALA A 135 15.52 -2.53 14.56
C ALA A 135 16.55 -1.52 15.09
N LYS A 136 17.76 -1.50 14.50
CA LYS A 136 18.85 -0.60 14.88
C LYS A 136 18.80 0.76 14.15
N SER A 137 17.83 0.94 13.25
CA SER A 137 17.63 2.20 12.54
C SER A 137 17.04 3.28 13.45
N PHE A 138 17.35 4.55 13.15
CA PHE A 138 16.77 5.68 13.85
C PHE A 138 15.24 5.69 13.77
N ALA A 139 14.59 6.34 14.75
CA ALA A 139 13.13 6.45 14.77
C ALA A 139 12.58 7.05 13.46
N GLY A 140 13.22 8.09 12.91
CA GLY A 140 12.81 8.67 11.61
C GLY A 140 12.92 7.69 10.45
N ALA A 141 13.94 6.82 10.44
CA ALA A 141 14.14 5.82 9.40
C ALA A 141 13.07 4.72 9.46
N ARG A 142 12.69 4.30 10.67
CA ARG A 142 11.53 3.41 10.88
C ARG A 142 10.22 4.10 10.51
N GLY A 143 10.09 5.40 10.76
CA GLY A 143 8.95 6.21 10.35
C GLY A 143 8.75 6.24 8.82
N ASP A 144 9.83 6.38 8.05
CA ASP A 144 9.76 6.30 6.58
C ASP A 144 9.23 4.94 6.11
N LEU A 145 9.62 3.83 6.76
CA LEU A 145 9.06 2.49 6.48
C LEU A 145 7.58 2.41 6.85
N MET A 146 7.21 2.84 8.06
CA MET A 146 5.83 2.82 8.53
C MET A 146 4.90 3.61 7.58
N ARG A 147 5.35 4.75 7.07
CA ARG A 147 4.62 5.51 6.06
C ARG A 147 4.40 4.68 4.79
N GLY A 148 5.45 4.09 4.23
CA GLY A 148 5.34 3.27 3.02
C GLY A 148 4.36 2.11 3.18
N PHE A 149 4.36 1.44 4.33
CA PHE A 149 3.39 0.40 4.66
C PHE A 149 1.96 0.94 4.82
N ALA A 150 1.79 2.04 5.56
CA ALA A 150 0.47 2.63 5.79
C ALA A 150 -0.21 3.06 4.49
N VAL A 151 0.53 3.76 3.62
CA VAL A 151 -0.01 4.16 2.30
C VAL A 151 -0.26 2.95 1.42
N GLY A 152 0.64 1.98 1.41
CA GLY A 152 0.46 0.74 0.65
C GLY A 152 -0.80 -0.01 1.05
N LEU A 153 -1.03 -0.20 2.35
CA LEU A 153 -2.25 -0.86 2.86
C LEU A 153 -3.52 -0.09 2.51
N ASP A 154 -3.50 1.24 2.64
CA ASP A 154 -4.66 2.09 2.35
C ASP A 154 -5.03 2.10 0.85
N TRP A 155 -4.05 2.18 -0.04
CA TRP A 155 -4.29 2.38 -1.48
C TRP A 155 -4.25 1.10 -2.32
N LEU A 156 -3.67 0.02 -1.80
CA LEU A 156 -3.50 -1.25 -2.51
C LEU A 156 -4.17 -2.42 -1.77
N GLY A 157 -4.83 -2.16 -0.64
CA GLY A 157 -5.39 -3.21 0.22
C GLY A 157 -6.45 -4.06 -0.48
N ASP A 158 -7.21 -3.52 -1.42
CA ASP A 158 -8.18 -4.26 -2.23
C ASP A 158 -7.53 -5.15 -3.30
N ALA A 159 -6.23 -4.95 -3.57
CA ALA A 159 -5.42 -5.80 -4.44
C ALA A 159 -4.67 -6.90 -3.67
N LEU A 160 -4.71 -6.89 -2.33
CA LEU A 160 -4.17 -7.97 -1.48
C LEU A 160 -5.13 -9.14 -1.39
N THR A 161 -4.57 -10.35 -1.23
CA THR A 161 -5.39 -11.51 -0.84
C THR A 161 -5.87 -11.39 0.61
N ALA A 162 -6.64 -12.36 1.10
CA ALA A 162 -7.06 -12.36 2.51
C ALA A 162 -5.94 -12.69 3.50
N GLU A 163 -4.89 -13.37 3.04
CA GLU A 163 -3.74 -13.76 3.86
C GLU A 163 -2.68 -12.66 3.94
N GLU A 164 -2.60 -11.83 2.90
CA GLU A 164 -1.66 -10.71 2.77
C GLU A 164 -2.16 -9.45 3.45
#